data_AF-A0A0K0JS57-F1
#
_entry.id   AF-A0A0K0JS57-F1
#
_cell.length_a   1.000
_cell.length_b   1.000
_cell.length_c   1.000
_cell.angle_alpha   90.00
_cell.angle_beta   90.00
_cell.angle_gamma   90.00
#
_symmetry.space_group_name_H-M   'P 1'
#
loop_
_entity.id
_entity.type
_entity.pdbx_description
1 polymer ?
#
loop_
_entity_poly.entity_id
_entity_poly.type
_entity_poly.pdbx_seq_one_letter_code
_entity_poly.pdbx_strand_id
1 'polypeptide(L)'
;MFRSAHRYIPSSRVIHQQLLRRYSNYGEIDLSKPCTVICKSGTIACWHPERSFPYEHSKPIDLKEIKAQKQGSSVLNKETECIADLGGSLARTGPRNYILREIFYTGKHEWYTRYREERLRSVAAPDPKRRE
;
A
#
# COMPACT_ATOMS: atom_id res chain seq x y z
N MET A 1 16.18 -58.71 -22.34
CA MET A 1 16.50 -57.67 -23.35
C MET A 1 15.77 -56.38 -22.96
N PHE A 2 16.43 -55.43 -22.30
CA PHE A 2 15.81 -54.16 -21.91
C PHE A 2 16.07 -53.12 -23.00
N ARG A 3 15.01 -52.68 -23.71
CA ARG A 3 15.09 -51.61 -24.70
C ARG A 3 15.02 -50.26 -23.99
N SER A 4 16.12 -49.52 -24.06
CA SER A 4 16.23 -48.11 -23.65
C SER A 4 15.32 -47.22 -24.51
N ALA A 5 14.42 -46.48 -23.87
CA ALA A 5 13.61 -45.46 -24.53
C ALA A 5 14.48 -44.24 -24.85
N HIS A 6 14.65 -43.94 -26.14
CA HIS A 6 15.22 -42.67 -26.59
C HIS A 6 14.37 -41.51 -26.08
N ARG A 7 14.92 -40.72 -25.16
CA ARG A 7 14.34 -39.43 -24.78
C ARG A 7 14.48 -38.50 -25.98
N TYR A 8 13.35 -38.21 -26.63
CA TYR A 8 13.26 -37.11 -27.58
C TYR A 8 13.48 -35.81 -26.80
N ILE A 9 14.66 -35.23 -26.90
CA ILE A 9 14.93 -33.86 -26.44
C ILE A 9 14.56 -32.97 -27.62
N PRO A 10 13.40 -32.28 -27.61
CA PRO A 10 13.10 -31.34 -28.67
C PRO A 10 14.21 -30.28 -28.69
N SER A 11 14.78 -30.08 -29.88
CA SER A 11 15.71 -29.00 -30.17
C SER A 11 15.18 -27.69 -29.59
N SER A 12 15.99 -27.01 -28.77
CA SER A 12 15.65 -25.72 -28.16
C SER A 12 15.16 -24.69 -29.20
N ARG A 13 15.62 -24.82 -30.45
CA ARG A 13 15.17 -23.99 -31.58
C ARG A 13 13.69 -24.19 -31.92
N VAL A 14 13.15 -25.40 -31.77
CA VAL A 14 11.73 -25.70 -32.06
C VAL A 14 10.83 -25.10 -30.97
N ILE A 15 11.22 -25.19 -29.70
CA ILE A 15 10.49 -24.59 -28.59
C ILE A 15 10.48 -23.05 -28.73
N HIS A 16 11.62 -22.46 -29.11
CA HIS A 16 11.73 -21.02 -29.31
C HIS A 16 10.87 -20.52 -30.48
N GLN A 17 10.81 -21.29 -31.59
CA GLN A 17 10.00 -20.94 -32.75
C GLN A 17 8.49 -21.05 -32.48
N GLN A 18 8.05 -22.03 -31.70
CA GLN A 18 6.63 -22.19 -31.34
C GLN A 18 6.14 -21.11 -30.37
N LEU A 19 6.99 -20.68 -29.43
CA LEU A 19 6.68 -19.56 -28.54
C LEU A 19 6.66 -18.22 -29.29
N LEU A 20 7.63 -17.96 -30.18
CA LEU A 20 7.69 -16.74 -30.99
C LEU A 20 6.46 -16.58 -31.90
N ARG A 21 5.90 -17.68 -32.42
CA ARG A 21 4.70 -17.64 -33.28
C ARG A 21 3.43 -17.18 -32.56
N ARG A 22 3.32 -17.36 -31.23
CA ARG A 22 2.14 -16.92 -30.47
C ARG A 22 2.08 -15.40 -30.27
N TYR A 23 3.20 -14.70 -30.38
CA TYR A 23 3.29 -13.26 -30.14
C TYR A 23 3.39 -12.42 -31.42
N SER A 24 3.40 -13.05 -32.60
CA SER A 24 3.60 -12.41 -33.91
C SER A 24 2.30 -12.24 -34.72
N ASN A 25 1.18 -11.93 -34.07
CA ASN A 25 0.04 -11.39 -34.80
C ASN A 25 0.26 -9.88 -34.97
N TYR A 26 0.68 -9.47 -36.17
CA TYR A 26 0.77 -8.06 -36.60
C TYR A 26 -0.63 -7.42 -36.78
N GLY A 27 -1.51 -7.60 -35.78
CA GLY A 27 -2.66 -6.73 -35.61
C GLY A 27 -2.21 -5.45 -34.90
N GLU A 28 -2.95 -4.37 -35.12
CA GLU A 28 -2.77 -3.11 -34.39
C GLU A 28 -2.66 -3.37 -32.89
N ILE A 29 -1.53 -2.99 -32.27
CA ILE A 29 -1.24 -3.30 -30.86
C ILE A 29 -2.14 -2.41 -30.00
N ASP A 30 -3.14 -3.03 -29.40
CA ASP A 30 -4.04 -2.37 -28.46
C ASP A 30 -3.29 -2.02 -27.15
N LEU A 31 -2.81 -0.77 -27.05
CA LEU A 31 -2.09 -0.24 -25.88
C LEU A 31 -2.98 -0.14 -24.62
N SER A 32 -4.27 -0.45 -24.69
CA SER A 32 -5.11 -0.59 -23.50
C SER A 32 -4.85 -1.89 -22.73
N LYS A 33 -4.19 -2.87 -23.35
CA LYS A 33 -3.92 -4.19 -22.77
C LYS A 33 -2.42 -4.39 -22.54
N PRO A 34 -2.05 -5.19 -21.52
CA PRO A 34 -0.66 -5.54 -21.32
C PRO A 34 -0.17 -6.38 -22.49
N CYS A 35 1.02 -6.05 -23.02
CA CYS A 35 1.63 -6.81 -24.10
C CYS A 35 3.13 -7.00 -23.86
N THR A 36 3.65 -8.11 -24.35
CA THR A 36 5.08 -8.44 -24.28
C THR A 36 5.56 -8.75 -25.68
N VAL A 37 6.54 -8.01 -26.16
CA VAL A 37 7.11 -8.15 -27.50
C VAL A 37 8.57 -8.54 -27.39
N ILE A 38 8.99 -9.52 -28.18
CA ILE A 38 10.40 -9.88 -28.34
C ILE A 38 10.90 -9.17 -29.59
N CYS A 39 11.81 -8.22 -29.43
CA CYS A 39 12.42 -7.50 -30.54
C CYS A 39 13.36 -8.41 -31.33
N LYS A 40 13.65 -8.04 -32.59
CA LYS A 40 14.63 -8.76 -33.43
C LYS A 40 16.03 -8.84 -32.81
N SER A 41 16.38 -7.87 -31.96
CA SER A 41 17.61 -7.82 -31.16
C SER A 41 17.65 -8.82 -30.00
N GLY A 42 16.57 -9.56 -29.74
CA GLY A 42 16.42 -10.44 -28.57
C GLY A 42 16.02 -9.70 -27.28
N THR A 43 15.90 -8.37 -27.30
CA THR A 43 15.40 -7.60 -26.15
C THR A 43 13.91 -7.83 -25.96
N ILE A 44 13.48 -8.00 -24.70
CA ILE A 44 12.07 -8.15 -24.35
C ILE A 44 11.53 -6.80 -23.91
N ALA A 45 10.53 -6.29 -24.62
CA ALA A 45 9.79 -5.09 -24.23
C ALA A 45 8.44 -5.51 -23.63
N CYS A 46 8.12 -4.95 -22.47
CA CYS A 46 6.85 -5.20 -21.78
C CYS A 46 6.09 -3.88 -21.61
N TRP A 47 4.83 -3.88 -22.02
CA TRP A 47 3.89 -2.78 -21.78
C TRP A 47 2.86 -3.25 -20.76
N HIS A 48 2.70 -2.49 -19.68
CA HIS A 48 1.74 -2.76 -18.61
C HIS A 48 1.08 -1.44 -18.21
N PRO A 49 -0.04 -1.07 -18.85
CA PRO A 49 -0.75 0.15 -18.51
C PRO A 49 -1.33 0.05 -17.10
N GLU A 50 -1.40 1.19 -16.40
CA GLU A 50 -2.06 1.27 -15.10
C GLU A 50 -3.56 0.97 -15.24
N ARG A 51 -4.09 0.14 -14.34
CA ARG A 51 -5.52 -0.20 -14.34
C ARG A 51 -6.29 0.86 -13.57
N SER A 52 -7.26 1.50 -14.22
CA SER A 52 -8.20 2.36 -13.52
C SER A 52 -9.07 1.56 -12.54
N PHE A 53 -9.45 2.20 -11.43
CA PHE A 53 -10.38 1.61 -10.47
C PHE A 53 -11.82 1.73 -11.01
N PRO A 54 -12.58 0.63 -11.18
CA PRO A 54 -13.95 0.68 -11.65
C PRO A 54 -14.86 1.46 -10.71
N TYR A 55 -15.80 2.25 -11.25
CA TYR A 55 -16.70 3.07 -10.44
C TYR A 55 -17.65 2.21 -9.60
N GLU A 56 -18.07 1.05 -10.11
CA GLU A 56 -18.97 0.09 -9.46
C GLU A 56 -18.38 -0.50 -8.18
N HIS A 57 -17.05 -0.42 -8.00
CA HIS A 57 -16.36 -0.86 -6.79
C HIS A 57 -16.17 0.27 -5.77
N SER A 58 -16.64 1.48 -6.08
CA SER A 58 -16.62 2.61 -5.15
C SER A 58 -17.92 2.67 -4.34
N LYS A 59 -17.85 3.24 -3.14
CA LYS A 59 -19.03 3.56 -2.33
C LYS A 59 -19.29 5.06 -2.40
N PRO A 60 -20.56 5.51 -2.43
CA PRO A 60 -20.86 6.92 -2.36
C PRO A 60 -20.39 7.51 -1.03
N ILE A 61 -19.86 8.72 -1.08
CA ILE A 61 -19.51 9.48 0.12
C ILE A 61 -20.79 10.04 0.74
N ASP A 62 -21.05 9.76 2.02
CA ASP A 62 -22.21 10.31 2.70
C ASP A 62 -22.02 11.81 3.01
N LEU A 63 -22.50 12.65 2.10
CA LEU A 63 -22.45 14.10 2.27
C LEU A 63 -23.32 14.60 3.43
N LYS A 64 -24.36 13.85 3.83
CA LYS A 64 -25.21 14.24 4.97
C LYS A 64 -24.47 14.03 6.27
N GLU A 65 -23.75 12.92 6.41
CA GLU A 65 -22.89 12.66 7.57
C GLU A 65 -21.80 13.74 7.69
N ILE A 66 -21.12 14.06 6.58
CA ILE A 66 -20.11 15.13 6.56
C ILE A 66 -20.73 16.49 6.91
N LYS A 67 -21.92 16.80 6.37
CA LYS A 67 -22.62 18.03 6.71
C LYS A 67 -23.10 18.03 8.15
N ALA A 68 -23.56 16.93 8.71
CA ALA A 68 -23.98 16.85 10.12
C ALA A 68 -22.79 17.11 11.05
N GLN A 69 -21.62 16.55 10.74
CA GLN A 69 -20.37 16.83 11.46
C GLN A 69 -19.93 18.30 11.30
N LYS A 70 -20.09 18.90 10.11
CA LYS A 70 -19.70 20.30 9.84
C LYS A 70 -20.71 21.36 10.28
N GLN A 71 -22.01 21.06 10.27
CA GLN A 71 -23.09 21.98 10.64
C GLN A 71 -23.27 22.11 12.15
N GLY A 72 -22.47 21.38 12.93
CA GLY A 72 -22.06 21.81 14.25
C GLY A 72 -21.21 23.09 14.22
N SER A 73 -21.57 24.15 13.49
CA SER A 73 -20.79 25.40 13.52
C SER A 73 -20.92 26.16 14.85
N SER A 74 -21.85 25.77 15.72
CA SER A 74 -21.82 26.07 17.17
C SER A 74 -20.97 25.07 17.99
N VAL A 75 -20.62 23.92 17.41
CA VAL A 75 -19.81 22.85 18.01
C VAL A 75 -18.34 23.21 18.03
N LEU A 76 -17.84 24.14 17.21
CA LEU A 76 -16.51 24.70 17.43
C LEU A 76 -16.41 25.32 18.83
N ASN A 77 -17.48 25.98 19.32
CA ASN A 77 -17.52 26.45 20.70
C ASN A 77 -17.67 25.30 21.68
N LYS A 78 -18.52 24.31 21.44
CA LYS A 78 -18.69 23.18 22.38
C LYS A 78 -17.47 22.26 22.48
N GLU A 79 -16.75 22.02 21.39
CA GLU A 79 -15.52 21.24 21.39
C GLU A 79 -14.38 22.04 22.01
N THR A 80 -14.26 23.33 21.71
CA THR A 80 -13.27 24.19 22.38
C THR A 80 -13.60 24.39 23.85
N GLU A 81 -14.87 24.49 24.23
CA GLU A 81 -15.39 24.49 25.61
C GLU A 81 -15.11 23.14 26.27
N CYS A 82 -15.39 21.99 25.64
CA CYS A 82 -15.02 20.68 26.20
C CYS A 82 -13.50 20.56 26.37
N ILE A 83 -12.71 21.03 25.41
CA ILE A 83 -11.24 21.03 25.50
C ILE A 83 -10.76 21.99 26.60
N ALA A 84 -11.44 23.13 26.79
CA ALA A 84 -11.17 24.11 27.85
C ALA A 84 -11.65 23.62 29.23
N ASP A 85 -12.74 22.86 29.31
CA ASP A 85 -13.29 22.23 30.52
C ASP A 85 -12.43 21.04 30.96
N LEU A 86 -11.88 20.30 29.99
CA LEU A 86 -10.78 19.35 30.21
C LEU A 86 -9.45 20.09 30.50
N GLY A 87 -9.43 21.39 30.22
CA GLY A 87 -8.32 22.35 30.28
C GLY A 87 -7.93 22.75 31.69
N GLY A 88 -7.34 21.79 32.39
CA GLY A 88 -6.52 22.04 33.59
C GLY A 88 -5.76 20.79 34.02
N SER A 89 -6.41 19.62 33.95
CA SER A 89 -5.81 18.34 34.34
C SER A 89 -5.30 17.53 33.13
N LEU A 90 -6.09 17.47 32.05
CA LEU A 90 -5.74 16.76 30.82
C LEU A 90 -4.74 17.53 29.96
N ALA A 91 -4.78 18.86 29.97
CA ALA A 91 -3.83 19.69 29.20
C ALA A 91 -2.36 19.48 29.65
N ARG A 92 -2.13 19.23 30.96
CA ARG A 92 -0.77 19.03 31.49
C ARG A 92 -0.30 17.58 31.42
N THR A 93 -1.23 16.62 31.57
CA THR A 93 -0.89 15.18 31.72
C THR A 93 -1.14 14.39 30.43
N GLY A 94 -1.90 14.94 29.48
CA GLY A 94 -2.39 14.22 28.31
C GLY A 94 -3.54 13.25 28.65
N PRO A 95 -4.16 12.64 27.62
CA PRO A 95 -5.15 11.59 27.79
C PRO A 95 -4.56 10.37 28.52
N ARG A 96 -5.40 9.69 29.31
CA ARG A 96 -4.97 8.47 30.03
C ARG A 96 -4.61 7.36 29.04
N ASN A 97 -3.59 6.57 29.37
CA ASN A 97 -3.06 5.49 28.51
C ASN A 97 -4.11 4.49 28.00
N TYR A 98 -5.17 4.20 28.77
CA TYR A 98 -6.22 3.28 28.31
C TYR A 98 -7.07 3.86 27.17
N ILE A 99 -7.27 5.19 27.14
CA ILE A 99 -7.98 5.88 26.05
C ILE A 99 -7.17 5.75 24.76
N LEU A 100 -5.86 5.97 24.87
CA LEU A 100 -4.93 5.82 23.74
C LEU A 100 -4.91 4.37 23.24
N ARG A 101 -4.91 3.39 24.15
CA ARG A 101 -5.00 1.97 23.81
C ARG A 101 -6.27 1.65 22.99
N GLU A 102 -7.41 2.23 23.36
CA GLU A 102 -8.70 1.99 22.71
C GLU A 102 -8.80 2.67 21.34
N ILE A 103 -8.31 3.91 21.21
CA ILE A 103 -8.32 4.65 19.95
C ILE A 103 -7.39 4.01 18.91
N PHE A 104 -6.17 3.66 19.33
CA PHE A 104 -5.12 3.18 18.43
C PHE A 104 -5.04 1.66 18.33
N TYR A 105 -5.92 0.93 19.03
CA TYR A 105 -5.91 -0.54 19.08
C TYR A 105 -4.54 -1.13 19.45
N THR A 106 -3.87 -0.55 20.45
CA THR A 106 -2.53 -0.95 20.86
C THR A 106 -2.51 -1.82 22.13
N GLY A 107 -1.33 -2.32 22.50
CA GLY A 107 -1.12 -2.99 23.78
C GLY A 107 -1.11 -2.01 24.96
N LYS A 108 -1.31 -2.52 26.18
CA LYS A 108 -1.29 -1.68 27.40
C LYS A 108 0.04 -0.99 27.66
N HIS A 109 1.16 -1.59 27.23
CA HIS A 109 2.52 -1.13 27.56
C HIS A 109 3.05 0.00 26.67
N GLU A 110 2.47 0.20 25.49
CA GLU A 110 2.98 1.14 24.48
C GLU A 110 3.07 2.59 24.98
N TRP A 111 2.13 2.98 25.83
CA TRP A 111 1.99 4.36 26.32
C TRP A 111 2.68 4.63 27.66
N TYR A 112 3.37 3.63 28.24
CA TYR A 112 4.14 3.84 29.47
C TYR A 112 5.55 4.35 29.15
N THR A 113 6.09 5.18 30.03
CA THR A 113 7.43 5.72 29.86
C THR A 113 8.48 4.62 29.99
N ARG A 114 9.44 4.63 29.06
CA ARG A 114 10.61 3.73 29.10
C ARG A 114 11.66 4.23 30.09
N TYR A 115 12.48 3.31 30.58
CA TYR A 115 13.61 3.65 31.45
C TYR A 115 14.59 4.61 30.76
N ARG A 116 15.35 5.37 31.55
CA ARG A 116 16.28 6.40 31.03
C ARG A 116 17.33 5.77 30.10
N GLU A 117 17.84 4.61 30.45
CA GLU A 117 18.89 3.87 29.72
C GLU A 117 18.42 3.49 28.33
N GLU A 118 17.16 3.08 28.19
CA GLU A 118 16.55 2.72 26.92
C GLU A 118 16.34 3.95 26.03
N ARG A 119 15.86 5.06 26.62
CA ARG A 119 15.73 6.34 25.91
C ARG A 119 17.07 6.85 25.39
N LEU A 120 18.14 6.72 26.17
CA LEU A 120 19.49 7.15 25.77
C LEU A 120 20.01 6.38 24.55
N ARG A 121 19.68 5.09 24.43
CA ARG A 121 20.05 4.27 23.26
C ARG A 121 19.29 4.67 22.00
N SER A 122 18.09 5.25 22.14
CA SER A 122 17.22 5.63 21.02
C SER A 122 17.30 7.11 20.61
N VAL A 123 18.19 7.92 21.21
CA VAL A 123 18.22 9.38 20.95
C VAL A 123 18.75 9.70 19.54
N ALA A 124 19.59 8.84 18.97
CA ALA A 124 20.03 9.02 17.59
C ALA A 124 18.91 8.59 16.65
N ALA A 125 18.40 9.54 15.84
CA ALA A 125 17.55 9.21 14.71
C ALA A 125 18.34 8.24 13.79
N PRO A 126 17.73 7.14 13.32
CA PRO A 126 18.39 6.30 12.32
C PRO A 126 18.66 7.14 11.07
N ASP A 127 19.79 6.90 10.42
CA ASP A 127 20.10 7.59 9.17
C ASP A 127 18.96 7.37 8.16
N PRO A 128 18.52 8.43 7.44
CA PRO A 128 17.48 8.27 6.44
C PRO A 128 17.97 7.30 5.35
N LYS A 129 17.16 6.28 5.06
CA LYS A 129 17.50 5.25 4.06
C LYS A 129 17.65 5.81 2.64
N ARG A 130 17.03 6.96 2.35
CA ARG A 130 17.11 7.64 1.06
C ARG A 130 17.93 8.92 1.24
N ARG A 131 19.13 8.96 0.66
CA ARG A 131 19.86 10.21 0.42
C ARG A 131 19.38 10.74 -0.94
N GLU A 132 18.91 11.98 -0.97
CA GLU A 132 18.61 12.70 -2.23
C GLU A 132 19.88 12.97 -3.04
#